data_AF-A0A350IC54-F1
#
_entry.id   AF-A0A350IC54-F1
#
_cell.length_a   1.000
_cell.length_b   1.000
_cell.length_c   1.000
_cell.angle_alpha   90.00
_cell.angle_beta   90.00
_cell.angle_gamma   90.00
#
_symmetry.space_group_name_H-M   'P 1'
#
loop_
_entity.id
_entity.type
_entity.pdbx_description
1 polymer ?
#
loop_
_entity_poly.entity_id
_entity_poly.type
_entity_poly.pdbx_seq_one_letter_code
_entity_poly.pdbx_strand_id
1 'polypeptide(L)'
;AEFLEDEATMAKIEALMKVRDNHDGTPNWHQRAVSLAIFSAFTEGVNLFSSFAVLLSFKMRNLLKGVGQIVEWSVRDESLHSEAGCWLFRTLMKEHPEFKTPELIRDIEEAAHGAVKLEFDFIDKIFEMGDLENLSKEELKNFIKHRVNTKMADLGLKPIIPAKDIDKGALKTMKWFDAVIAGKQQTDFFASRVTNYSKGHVDWSTAF
;
A
#
# COMPACT_ATOMS: atom_id res chain seq x y z
N ALA A 1 9.41 23.23 -3.64
CA ALA A 1 8.39 22.41 -2.98
C ALA A 1 9.17 21.25 -2.41
N GLU A 2 9.41 21.26 -1.11
CA GLU A 2 10.38 20.39 -0.41
C GLU A 2 10.19 18.89 -0.75
N PHE A 3 8.96 18.51 -1.09
CA PHE A 3 8.58 17.17 -1.56
C PHE A 3 9.23 16.73 -2.89
N LEU A 4 9.52 17.65 -3.81
CA LEU A 4 10.19 17.36 -5.09
C LEU A 4 11.73 17.44 -4.98
N GLU A 5 12.24 17.80 -3.81
CA GLU A 5 13.68 17.90 -3.54
C GLU A 5 14.23 16.59 -2.94
N ASP A 6 13.36 15.73 -2.39
CA ASP A 6 13.72 14.41 -1.88
C ASP A 6 13.84 13.38 -3.03
N GLU A 7 15.05 12.85 -3.22
CA GLU A 7 15.39 11.96 -4.33
C GLU A 7 14.58 10.65 -4.31
N ALA A 8 14.35 10.06 -3.12
CA ALA A 8 13.61 8.82 -2.98
C ALA A 8 12.14 8.98 -3.38
N THR A 9 11.53 10.08 -2.94
CA THR A 9 10.16 10.44 -3.29
C THR A 9 10.02 10.73 -4.79
N MET A 10 10.96 11.48 -5.37
CA MET A 10 10.97 11.79 -6.80
C MET A 10 11.13 10.55 -7.68
N ALA A 11 12.06 9.65 -7.34
CA ALA A 11 12.26 8.41 -8.07
C ALA A 11 10.99 7.55 -8.11
N LYS A 12 10.23 7.54 -7.01
CA LYS A 12 8.94 6.84 -6.91
C LYS A 12 7.88 7.49 -7.81
N ILE A 13 7.79 8.81 -7.85
CA ILE A 13 6.84 9.53 -8.73
C ILE A 13 7.18 9.31 -10.21
N GLU A 14 8.46 9.45 -10.58
CA GLU A 14 8.88 9.25 -11.97
C GLU A 14 8.59 7.84 -12.48
N ALA A 15 8.76 6.83 -11.62
CA ALA A 15 8.39 5.46 -11.94
C ALA A 15 6.90 5.32 -12.26
N LEU A 16 6.03 6.02 -11.53
CA LEU A 16 4.58 6.03 -11.78
C LEU A 16 4.19 6.76 -13.08
N MET A 17 4.99 7.73 -13.51
CA MET A 17 4.71 8.53 -14.71
C MET A 17 5.24 7.91 -16.00
N LYS A 18 6.07 6.87 -15.93
CA LYS A 18 6.59 6.15 -17.10
C LYS A 18 5.61 5.11 -17.63
N VAL A 19 4.48 5.57 -18.17
CA VAL A 19 3.61 4.75 -19.03
C VAL A 19 3.33 5.54 -20.30
N ARG A 20 3.83 5.05 -21.44
CA ARG A 20 3.58 5.65 -22.77
C ARG A 20 3.03 4.58 -23.70
N ASP A 21 1.85 4.83 -24.27
CA ASP A 21 1.33 4.06 -25.41
C ASP A 21 2.10 4.44 -26.69
N ASN A 22 2.13 3.54 -27.68
CA ASN A 22 2.72 3.82 -28.99
C ASN A 22 1.97 4.97 -29.71
N HIS A 23 2.72 5.83 -30.40
CA HIS A 23 2.18 6.99 -31.13
C HIS A 23 1.45 6.63 -32.45
N ASP A 24 1.46 5.35 -32.86
CA ASP A 24 0.91 4.88 -34.14
C ASP A 24 -0.56 4.42 -34.07
N GLY A 25 -1.17 4.47 -32.88
CA GLY A 25 -2.57 4.07 -32.66
C GLY A 25 -2.81 2.56 -32.63
N THR A 26 -1.78 1.73 -32.78
CA THR A 26 -1.89 0.28 -32.62
C THR A 26 -1.68 -0.13 -31.15
N PRO A 27 -2.52 -1.01 -30.59
CA PRO A 27 -2.39 -1.41 -29.20
C PRO A 27 -1.15 -2.30 -29.02
N ASN A 28 -0.18 -1.81 -28.23
CA ASN A 28 0.92 -2.64 -27.77
C ASN A 28 0.48 -3.48 -26.57
N TRP A 29 -0.02 -4.69 -26.84
CA TRP A 29 -0.56 -5.58 -25.81
C TRP A 29 0.47 -5.99 -24.75
N HIS A 30 1.74 -6.12 -25.12
CA HIS A 30 2.82 -6.37 -24.16
C HIS A 30 2.92 -5.22 -23.15
N GLN A 31 3.10 -3.99 -23.63
CA GLN A 31 3.23 -2.83 -22.74
C GLN A 31 1.98 -2.59 -21.90
N ARG A 32 0.79 -2.84 -22.44
CA ARG A 32 -0.47 -2.75 -21.69
C ARG A 32 -0.56 -3.80 -20.59
N ALA A 33 -0.18 -5.04 -20.88
CA ALA A 33 -0.16 -6.11 -19.88
C ALA A 33 0.89 -5.84 -18.78
N VAL A 34 2.09 -5.38 -19.16
CA VAL A 34 3.14 -4.94 -18.20
C VAL A 34 2.61 -3.81 -17.32
N SER A 35 2.07 -2.75 -17.94
CA SER A 35 1.52 -1.59 -17.22
C SER A 35 0.40 -2.00 -16.26
N LEU A 36 -0.55 -2.81 -16.72
CA LEU A 36 -1.64 -3.33 -15.88
C LEU A 36 -1.11 -4.12 -14.68
N ALA A 37 -0.14 -5.02 -14.90
CA ALA A 37 0.47 -5.80 -13.83
C ALA A 37 1.20 -4.90 -12.82
N ILE A 38 2.05 -3.99 -13.30
CA ILE A 38 2.85 -3.09 -12.45
C ILE A 38 1.94 -2.19 -11.62
N PHE A 39 0.96 -1.54 -12.26
CA PHE A 39 0.06 -0.62 -11.59
C PHE A 39 -0.76 -1.34 -10.52
N SER A 40 -1.38 -2.47 -10.88
CA SER A 40 -2.25 -3.21 -9.98
C SER A 40 -1.50 -3.88 -8.82
N ALA A 41 -0.35 -4.49 -9.12
CA ALA A 41 0.39 -5.28 -8.15
C ALA A 41 1.31 -4.44 -7.28
N PHE A 42 2.00 -3.44 -7.85
CA PHE A 42 3.06 -2.72 -7.15
C PHE A 42 2.64 -1.31 -6.76
N THR A 43 2.06 -0.53 -7.68
CA THR A 43 1.60 0.83 -7.36
C THR A 43 0.49 0.81 -6.31
N GLU A 44 -0.65 0.18 -6.63
CA GLU A 44 -1.80 0.05 -5.73
C GLU A 44 -1.50 -0.97 -4.62
N GLY A 45 -0.78 -2.04 -4.96
CA GLY A 45 -0.63 -3.20 -4.09
C GLY A 45 0.55 -3.16 -3.11
N VAL A 46 1.56 -2.31 -3.29
CA VAL A 46 2.79 -2.28 -2.47
C VAL A 46 3.18 -0.87 -2.06
N ASN A 47 3.27 0.06 -3.01
CA ASN A 47 4.01 1.30 -2.82
C ASN A 47 3.43 2.23 -1.74
N LEU A 48 2.12 2.23 -1.54
CA LEU A 48 1.50 3.05 -0.49
C LEU A 48 1.50 2.40 0.89
N PHE A 49 1.75 1.09 0.96
CA PHE A 49 1.52 0.31 2.17
C PHE A 49 2.58 0.52 3.26
N SER A 50 3.80 0.93 2.90
CA SER A 50 4.79 1.38 3.88
C SER A 50 4.31 2.62 4.63
N SER A 51 3.85 3.64 3.89
CA SER A 51 3.27 4.86 4.44
C SER A 51 2.03 4.59 5.29
N PHE A 52 1.14 3.71 4.83
CA PHE A 52 -0.06 3.33 5.59
C PHE A 52 0.31 2.68 6.92
N ALA A 53 1.27 1.76 6.94
CA ALA A 53 1.72 1.12 8.17
C ALA A 53 2.33 2.14 9.15
N VAL A 54 3.16 3.07 8.67
CA VAL A 54 3.71 4.15 9.49
C VAL A 54 2.61 5.01 10.10
N LEU A 55 1.65 5.49 9.30
CA LEU A 55 0.55 6.33 9.79
C LEU A 55 -0.37 5.58 10.77
N LEU A 56 -0.70 4.32 10.50
CA LEU A 56 -1.51 3.51 11.41
C LEU A 56 -0.77 3.15 12.70
N SER A 57 0.57 3.10 12.69
CA SER A 57 1.35 2.91 13.93
C SER A 57 1.11 4.04 14.94
N PHE A 58 0.89 5.28 14.49
CA PHE A 58 0.49 6.40 15.36
C PHE A 58 -0.93 6.20 15.93
N LYS A 59 -1.88 5.74 15.09
CA LYS A 59 -3.24 5.41 15.55
C LYS A 59 -3.24 4.38 16.66
N MET A 60 -2.40 3.34 16.55
CA MET A 60 -2.24 2.30 17.57
C MET A 60 -1.80 2.86 18.93
N ARG A 61 -1.07 3.99 18.93
CA ARG A 61 -0.67 4.73 20.14
C ARG A 61 -1.64 5.84 20.53
N ASN A 62 -2.88 5.79 20.04
CA ASN A 62 -3.92 6.82 20.24
C ASN A 62 -3.58 8.21 19.68
N LEU A 63 -2.61 8.32 18.76
CA LEU A 63 -2.24 9.56 18.08
C LEU A 63 -2.88 9.63 16.69
N LEU A 64 -3.09 10.85 16.18
CA LEU A 64 -3.57 11.08 14.80
C LEU A 64 -4.83 10.28 14.41
N LYS A 65 -5.79 10.07 15.33
CA LYS A 65 -6.95 9.19 15.14
C LYS A 65 -7.77 9.50 13.88
N GLY A 66 -7.96 10.78 13.57
CA GLY A 66 -8.66 11.22 12.36
C GLY A 66 -7.91 10.84 11.08
N VAL A 67 -6.60 11.05 11.04
CA VAL A 67 -5.75 10.62 9.92
C VAL A 67 -5.79 9.10 9.78
N GLY A 68 -5.66 8.37 10.89
CA GLY A 68 -5.71 6.91 10.86
C GLY A 68 -7.05 6.34 10.37
N GLN A 69 -8.17 7.02 10.58
CA GLN A 69 -9.47 6.63 10.01
C GLN A 69 -9.49 6.82 8.48
N ILE A 70 -8.96 7.94 7.98
CA ILE A 70 -8.88 8.19 6.53
C ILE A 70 -7.96 7.15 5.88
N VAL A 71 -6.81 6.87 6.50
CA VAL A 71 -5.85 5.86 6.02
C VAL A 71 -6.49 4.47 5.96
N GLU A 72 -7.33 4.09 6.91
CA GLU A 72 -8.06 2.81 6.85
C GLU A 72 -9.01 2.72 5.66
N TRP A 73 -9.66 3.82 5.26
CA TRP A 73 -10.48 3.85 4.05
C TRP A 73 -9.61 3.74 2.80
N SER A 74 -8.52 4.52 2.71
CA SER A 74 -7.58 4.43 1.60
C SER A 74 -7.02 3.01 1.43
N VAL A 75 -6.60 2.36 2.52
CA VAL A 75 -6.08 0.98 2.46
C VAL A 75 -7.11 0.00 1.87
N ARG A 76 -8.40 0.19 2.15
CA ARG A 76 -9.47 -0.68 1.61
C ARG A 76 -9.64 -0.46 0.12
N ASP A 77 -9.71 0.79 -0.32
CA ASP A 77 -9.87 1.15 -1.73
C ASP A 77 -8.69 0.61 -2.56
N GLU A 78 -7.45 0.87 -2.12
CA GLU A 78 -6.23 0.39 -2.78
C GLU A 78 -6.14 -1.15 -2.79
N SER A 79 -6.61 -1.81 -1.72
CA SER A 79 -6.67 -3.28 -1.70
C SER A 79 -7.64 -3.83 -2.73
N LEU A 80 -8.82 -3.21 -2.89
CA LEU A 80 -9.81 -3.60 -3.89
C LEU A 80 -9.34 -3.30 -5.31
N HIS A 81 -8.71 -2.15 -5.55
CA HIS A 81 -8.11 -1.81 -6.84
C HIS A 81 -7.02 -2.81 -7.22
N SER A 82 -6.12 -3.13 -6.30
CA SER A 82 -5.05 -4.11 -6.53
C SER A 82 -5.64 -5.50 -6.84
N GLU A 83 -6.65 -5.94 -6.09
CA GLU A 83 -7.32 -7.23 -6.32
C GLU A 83 -7.99 -7.28 -7.70
N ALA A 84 -8.78 -6.26 -8.03
CA ALA A 84 -9.48 -6.16 -9.31
C ALA A 84 -8.52 -6.11 -10.49
N GLY A 85 -7.44 -5.32 -10.39
CA GLY A 85 -6.44 -5.20 -11.43
C GLY A 85 -5.61 -6.48 -11.63
N CYS A 86 -5.22 -7.15 -10.53
CA CYS A 86 -4.55 -8.45 -10.62
C CYS A 86 -5.50 -9.51 -11.22
N TRP A 87 -6.78 -9.50 -10.86
CA TRP A 87 -7.80 -10.37 -11.47
C TRP A 87 -7.94 -10.10 -12.97
N LEU A 88 -7.98 -8.83 -13.38
CA LEU A 88 -8.06 -8.44 -14.78
C LEU A 88 -6.85 -8.93 -15.56
N PHE A 89 -5.64 -8.77 -15.01
CA PHE A 89 -4.41 -9.30 -15.61
C PHE A 89 -4.48 -10.83 -15.81
N ARG A 90 -4.85 -11.58 -14.75
CA ARG A 90 -4.98 -13.04 -14.86
C ARG A 90 -6.04 -13.45 -15.89
N THR A 91 -7.15 -12.73 -15.96
CA THR A 91 -8.22 -12.97 -16.95
C THR A 91 -7.72 -12.71 -18.37
N LEU A 92 -7.01 -11.61 -18.60
CA LEU A 92 -6.39 -11.30 -19.89
C LEU A 92 -5.41 -12.41 -20.33
N MET A 93 -4.54 -12.87 -19.42
CA MET A 93 -3.60 -13.96 -19.70
C MET A 93 -4.29 -15.30 -19.95
N LYS A 94 -5.50 -15.51 -19.42
CA LYS A 94 -6.30 -16.71 -19.64
C LYS A 94 -7.02 -16.67 -21.00
N GLU A 95 -7.55 -15.51 -21.39
CA GLU A 95 -8.23 -15.29 -22.66
C GLU A 95 -7.26 -15.22 -23.85
N HIS A 96 -6.06 -14.66 -23.61
CA HIS A 96 -4.99 -14.51 -24.58
C HIS A 96 -3.65 -15.09 -24.07
N PRO A 97 -3.49 -16.42 -24.03
CA PRO A 97 -2.28 -17.07 -23.52
C PRO A 97 -1.01 -16.68 -24.26
N GLU A 98 -1.11 -16.28 -25.53
CA GLU A 98 0.00 -15.81 -26.37
C GLU A 98 0.66 -14.54 -25.83
N PHE A 99 -0.04 -13.74 -25.02
CA PHE A 99 0.54 -12.54 -24.39
C PHE A 99 1.44 -12.89 -23.21
N LYS A 100 1.27 -14.06 -22.59
CA LYS A 100 2.07 -14.48 -21.43
C LYS A 100 3.44 -15.02 -21.85
N THR A 101 4.25 -14.14 -22.42
CA THR A 101 5.60 -14.47 -22.88
C THR A 101 6.60 -14.51 -21.71
N PRO A 102 7.74 -15.20 -21.86
CA PRO A 102 8.83 -15.12 -20.89
C PRO A 102 9.37 -13.69 -20.70
N GLU A 103 9.34 -12.88 -21.76
CA GLU A 103 9.73 -11.47 -21.71
C GLU A 103 8.77 -10.66 -20.84
N LEU A 104 7.46 -10.85 -20.98
CA LEU A 104 6.46 -10.18 -20.14
C LEU A 104 6.71 -10.47 -18.65
N ILE A 105 6.95 -11.74 -18.32
CA ILE A 105 7.20 -12.17 -16.94
C ILE A 105 8.47 -11.52 -16.40
N ARG A 106 9.55 -11.50 -17.20
CA ARG A 106 10.81 -10.87 -16.82
C ARG A 106 10.64 -9.37 -16.55
N ASP A 107 9.93 -8.66 -17.41
CA ASP A 107 9.70 -7.22 -17.26
C ASP A 107 8.89 -6.91 -15.98
N ILE A 108 7.92 -7.76 -15.64
CA ILE A 108 7.16 -7.66 -14.38
C ILE A 108 8.06 -7.96 -13.16
N GLU A 109 8.92 -8.98 -13.24
CA GLU A 109 9.87 -9.32 -12.17
C GLU A 109 10.88 -8.19 -11.94
N GLU A 110 11.40 -7.57 -13.00
CA GLU A 110 12.30 -6.42 -12.92
C GLU A 110 11.60 -5.22 -12.26
N ALA A 111 10.35 -4.93 -12.65
CA ALA A 111 9.55 -3.90 -12.02
C ALA A 111 9.27 -4.20 -10.54
N ALA A 112 9.05 -5.46 -10.17
CA ALA A 112 8.87 -5.87 -8.78
C ALA A 112 10.13 -5.59 -7.95
N HIS A 113 11.33 -5.91 -8.48
CA HIS A 113 12.60 -5.57 -7.84
C HIS A 113 12.79 -4.05 -7.71
N GLY A 114 12.44 -3.29 -8.75
CA GLY A 114 12.44 -1.84 -8.72
C GLY A 114 11.54 -1.27 -7.63
N ALA A 115 10.30 -1.78 -7.51
CA ALA A 115 9.36 -1.37 -6.48
C ALA A 115 9.88 -1.65 -5.07
N VAL A 116 10.47 -2.83 -4.82
CA VAL A 116 11.10 -3.15 -3.53
C VAL A 116 12.22 -2.17 -3.20
N LYS A 117 13.10 -1.87 -4.17
CA LYS A 117 14.21 -0.93 -3.97
C LYS A 117 13.69 0.46 -3.62
N LEU A 118 12.72 0.97 -4.39
CA LEU A 118 12.12 2.28 -4.12
C LEU A 118 11.46 2.34 -2.74
N GLU A 119 10.77 1.28 -2.32
CA GLU A 119 10.21 1.20 -0.97
C GLU A 119 11.29 1.17 0.10
N PHE A 120 12.40 0.48 -0.13
CA PHE A 120 13.49 0.41 0.86
C PHE A 120 14.20 1.75 1.02
N ASP A 121 14.48 2.42 -0.08
CA ASP A 121 15.08 3.76 -0.10
C ASP A 121 14.16 4.75 0.66
N PHE A 122 12.84 4.67 0.41
CA PHE A 122 11.83 5.47 1.12
C PHE A 122 11.73 5.14 2.61
N ILE A 123 11.74 3.85 2.97
CA ILE A 123 11.70 3.41 4.37
C ILE A 123 12.98 3.85 5.11
N ASP A 124 14.15 3.72 4.50
CA ASP A 124 15.39 4.22 5.10
C ASP A 124 15.32 5.73 5.36
N LYS A 125 14.68 6.49 4.47
CA LYS A 125 14.45 7.93 4.66
C LYS A 125 13.49 8.23 5.81
N ILE A 126 12.34 7.55 5.89
CA ILE A 126 11.37 7.75 6.99
C ILE A 126 12.02 7.49 8.36
N PHE A 127 12.85 6.46 8.43
CA PHE A 127 13.46 5.98 9.67
C PHE A 127 14.86 6.56 9.91
N GLU A 128 15.24 7.66 9.22
CA GLU A 128 16.57 8.27 9.36
C GLU A 128 16.84 8.79 10.78
N MET A 129 15.79 9.13 11.52
CA MET A 129 15.85 9.57 12.93
C MET A 129 15.70 8.42 13.93
N GLY A 130 15.63 7.18 13.47
CA GLY A 130 15.48 5.98 14.30
C GLY A 130 14.10 5.33 14.21
N ASP A 131 13.96 4.21 14.92
CA ASP A 131 12.74 3.40 14.96
C ASP A 131 11.61 4.09 15.73
N LEU A 132 10.36 3.76 15.35
CA LEU A 132 9.19 4.13 16.12
C LEU A 132 9.00 3.13 17.27
N GLU A 133 8.40 3.60 18.36
CA GLU A 133 8.17 2.80 19.58
C GLU A 133 7.48 1.44 19.32
N ASN A 134 6.59 1.38 18.33
CA ASN A 134 5.79 0.19 18.00
C ASN A 134 5.96 -0.29 16.54
N LEU A 135 6.97 0.19 15.83
CA LEU A 135 7.28 -0.22 14.46
C LEU A 135 8.76 0.05 14.16
N SER A 136 9.53 -0.99 13.89
CA SER A 136 10.91 -0.86 13.45
C SER A 136 11.05 -0.82 11.93
N LYS A 137 12.15 -0.24 11.46
CA LYS A 137 12.51 -0.20 10.04
C LYS A 137 12.58 -1.60 9.41
N GLU A 138 13.20 -2.55 10.10
CA GLU A 138 13.36 -3.92 9.61
C GLU A 138 12.04 -4.68 9.55
N GLU A 139 11.12 -4.43 10.48
CA GLU A 139 9.77 -4.99 10.42
C GLU A 139 9.03 -4.50 9.17
N LEU A 140 9.12 -3.20 8.88
CA LEU A 140 8.48 -2.61 7.73
C LEU A 140 9.08 -3.10 6.40
N LYS A 141 10.41 -3.23 6.32
CA LYS A 141 11.07 -3.80 5.14
C LYS A 141 10.65 -5.25 4.91
N ASN A 142 10.60 -6.09 5.94
CA ASN A 142 10.14 -7.48 5.81
C ASN A 142 8.65 -7.57 5.42
N PHE A 143 7.82 -6.67 5.93
CA PHE A 143 6.44 -6.53 5.49
C PHE A 143 6.33 -6.23 4.00
N ILE A 144 7.12 -5.29 3.45
CA ILE A 144 7.16 -5.01 2.01
C ILE A 144 7.62 -6.23 1.21
N LYS A 145 8.66 -6.95 1.66
CA LYS A 145 9.11 -8.17 0.98
C LYS A 145 7.99 -9.21 0.87
N HIS A 146 7.30 -9.45 1.97
CA HIS A 146 6.17 -10.38 1.99
C HIS A 146 5.04 -9.91 1.07
N ARG A 147 4.71 -8.63 1.14
CA ARG A 147 3.63 -8.04 0.35
C ARG A 147 3.90 -8.14 -1.15
N VAL A 148 5.11 -7.87 -1.60
CA VAL A 148 5.49 -8.03 -3.02
C VAL A 148 5.31 -9.47 -3.48
N ASN A 149 5.75 -10.46 -2.69
CA ASN A 149 5.52 -11.87 -3.03
C ASN A 149 4.03 -12.23 -3.07
N THR A 150 3.21 -11.68 -2.17
CA THR A 150 1.75 -11.86 -2.21
C THR A 150 1.17 -11.28 -3.51
N LYS A 151 1.62 -10.10 -3.93
CA LYS A 151 1.18 -9.48 -5.19
C LYS A 151 1.66 -10.23 -6.43
N MET A 152 2.88 -10.80 -6.41
CA MET A 152 3.34 -11.72 -7.46
C MET A 152 2.44 -12.96 -7.55
N ALA A 153 2.04 -13.54 -6.41
CA ALA A 153 1.12 -14.66 -6.38
C ALA A 153 -0.28 -14.28 -6.90
N ASP A 154 -0.75 -13.08 -6.56
CA ASP A 154 -2.01 -12.54 -7.10
C ASP A 154 -1.93 -12.33 -8.61
N LEU A 155 -0.78 -12.01 -9.20
CA LEU A 155 -0.62 -12.01 -10.66
C LEU A 155 -0.55 -13.44 -11.27
N GLY A 156 -0.49 -14.48 -10.45
CA GLY A 156 -0.26 -15.85 -10.88
C GLY A 156 1.19 -16.11 -11.33
N LEU A 157 2.14 -15.41 -10.71
CA LEU A 157 3.58 -15.48 -10.96
C LEU A 157 4.33 -16.03 -9.73
N LYS A 158 5.60 -16.36 -9.94
CA LYS A 158 6.45 -16.89 -8.88
C LYS A 158 6.94 -15.76 -7.95
N PRO A 159 7.19 -16.04 -6.67
CA PRO A 159 7.77 -15.06 -5.77
C PRO A 159 9.18 -14.66 -6.23
N ILE A 160 9.51 -13.37 -6.14
CA ILE A 160 10.84 -12.83 -6.47
C ILE A 160 11.78 -12.79 -5.26
N ILE A 161 11.24 -12.84 -4.04
CA ILE A 161 12.02 -12.85 -2.80
C ILE A 161 12.00 -14.25 -2.19
N PRO A 162 13.15 -14.89 -1.97
CA PRO A 162 13.20 -16.19 -1.31
C PRO A 162 12.60 -16.14 0.09
N ALA A 163 11.80 -17.15 0.47
CA ALA A 163 11.14 -17.20 1.78
C ALA A 163 12.12 -17.19 2.97
N LYS A 164 13.38 -17.59 2.76
CA LYS A 164 14.46 -17.52 3.76
C LYS A 164 14.93 -16.09 4.06
N ASP A 165 14.71 -15.16 3.13
CA ASP A 165 15.17 -13.77 3.22
C ASP A 165 14.06 -12.84 3.78
N ILE A 166 12.93 -13.44 4.19
CA ILE A 166 11.80 -12.80 4.84
C ILE A 166 11.75 -13.29 6.28
N ASP A 167 12.01 -12.39 7.22
CA ASP A 167 11.96 -12.71 8.64
C ASP A 167 10.52 -12.92 9.11
N LYS A 168 10.22 -14.16 9.53
CA LYS A 168 8.91 -14.56 10.05
C LYS A 168 8.60 -13.91 11.40
N GLY A 169 9.62 -13.58 12.21
CA GLY A 169 9.47 -12.85 13.46
C GLY A 169 8.92 -11.46 13.21
N ALA A 170 9.61 -10.70 12.35
CA ALA A 170 9.17 -9.39 11.88
C ALA A 170 7.74 -9.39 11.31
N LEU A 171 7.40 -10.37 10.47
CA LEU A 171 6.03 -10.50 9.93
C LEU A 171 4.99 -10.77 11.02
N LYS A 172 5.34 -11.55 12.05
CA LYS A 172 4.44 -11.83 13.16
C LYS A 172 4.12 -10.55 13.94
N THR A 173 5.09 -9.65 14.12
CA THR A 173 4.81 -8.35 14.74
C THR A 173 3.87 -7.53 13.87
N MET A 174 4.05 -7.53 12.55
CA MET A 174 3.24 -6.75 11.61
C MET A 174 1.79 -7.23 11.45
N LYS A 175 1.39 -8.35 12.06
CA LYS A 175 -0.01 -8.86 12.03
C LYS A 175 -1.04 -7.87 12.59
N TRP A 176 -0.62 -6.91 13.41
CA TRP A 176 -1.52 -5.86 13.87
C TRP A 176 -2.07 -5.04 12.70
N PHE A 177 -1.31 -4.88 11.61
CA PHE A 177 -1.73 -4.11 10.44
C PHE A 177 -2.99 -4.72 9.81
N ASP A 178 -2.96 -6.04 9.57
CA ASP A 178 -4.11 -6.79 9.07
C ASP A 178 -5.29 -6.71 10.05
N ALA A 179 -5.03 -6.78 11.35
CA ALA A 179 -6.08 -6.69 12.37
C ALA A 179 -6.74 -5.29 12.42
N VAL A 180 -5.98 -4.21 12.19
CA VAL A 180 -6.49 -2.84 12.12
C VAL A 180 -7.38 -2.66 10.89
N ILE A 181 -6.99 -3.23 9.75
CA ILE A 181 -7.77 -3.12 8.51
C ILE A 181 -9.02 -4.01 8.57
N ALA A 182 -8.89 -5.21 9.13
CA ALA A 182 -9.98 -6.18 9.31
C ALA A 182 -10.92 -5.80 10.46
N GLY A 183 -10.51 -4.90 11.37
CA GLY A 183 -11.29 -4.44 12.50
C GLY A 183 -12.66 -3.90 12.08
N LYS A 184 -13.72 -4.50 12.66
CA LYS A 184 -15.17 -4.25 12.47
C LYS A 184 -15.51 -2.85 11.94
N GLN A 185 -15.95 -2.70 10.68
CA GLN A 185 -17.29 -3.06 10.17
C GLN A 185 -18.41 -2.67 11.14
N GLN A 186 -19.20 -1.66 10.76
CA GLN A 186 -20.35 -1.08 11.49
C GLN A 186 -20.03 -0.04 12.56
N THR A 187 -19.57 1.14 12.15
CA THR A 187 -20.18 2.35 12.70
C THR A 187 -21.21 2.82 11.69
N ASP A 188 -22.48 2.66 12.04
CA ASP A 188 -23.58 3.32 11.36
C ASP A 188 -23.25 4.82 11.26
N PHE A 189 -23.49 5.45 10.11
CA PHE A 189 -23.26 6.88 9.91
C PHE A 189 -24.00 7.73 10.97
N PHE A 190 -25.05 7.17 11.59
CA PHE A 190 -25.82 7.75 12.68
C PHE A 190 -25.34 7.35 14.11
N ALA A 191 -24.40 6.41 14.24
CA ALA A 191 -23.86 5.95 15.54
C ALA A 191 -22.62 6.73 16.00
N SER A 192 -22.06 7.60 15.15
CA SER A 192 -21.07 8.60 15.56
C SER A 192 -21.72 9.57 16.54
N ARG A 193 -21.54 9.34 17.85
CA ARG A 193 -22.00 10.28 18.87
C ARG A 193 -21.32 11.63 18.63
N VAL A 194 -22.13 12.65 18.35
CA VAL A 194 -21.70 14.05 18.37
C VAL A 194 -21.24 14.37 19.79
N THR A 195 -19.94 14.46 20.02
CA THR A 195 -19.35 14.76 21.34
C THR A 195 -19.39 16.25 21.70
N ASN A 196 -19.99 17.12 20.87
CA ASN A 196 -19.96 18.56 21.05
C ASN A 196 -21.16 19.18 21.78
N TYR A 197 -22.09 18.39 22.34
CA TYR A 197 -23.10 18.94 23.26
C TYR A 197 -22.82 18.49 24.70
N SER A 198 -21.96 19.23 25.39
CA SER A 198 -22.12 19.38 26.84
C SER A 198 -23.27 20.34 27.05
N LYS A 199 -24.43 19.82 27.47
CA LYS A 199 -25.52 20.66 27.95
C LYS A 199 -25.07 21.21 29.30
N GLY A 200 -24.45 22.39 29.31
CA GLY A 200 -24.15 23.12 30.53
C GLY A 200 -25.46 23.29 31.32
N HIS A 201 -25.55 22.66 32.49
CA HIS A 201 -26.67 22.86 33.39
C HIS A 201 -26.42 24.19 34.11
N VAL A 202 -27.13 25.24 33.71
CA VAL A 202 -27.19 26.47 34.51
C VAL A 202 -28.30 26.26 35.53
N ASP A 203 -27.92 26.14 36.80
CA ASP A 203 -28.85 26.09 37.93
C ASP A 203 -29.30 27.52 38.27
N TRP A 204 -30.46 27.91 37.76
CA TRP A 204 -31.04 29.23 37.99
C TRP A 204 -31.41 29.50 39.46
N SER A 205 -31.42 28.49 40.33
CA SER A 205 -31.65 28.71 41.78
C SER A 205 -30.47 29.39 42.48
N THR A 206 -29.33 29.49 41.81
CA THR A 206 -28.13 30.20 42.30
C THR A 206 -27.94 31.58 41.67
N ALA A 207 -28.82 31.98 40.74
CA ALA A 207 -28.65 33.19 39.94
C ALA A 207 -29.27 34.47 40.55
N PHE A 208 -29.99 34.39 41.68
CA PHE A 208 -30.49 35.53 42.44
C PHE A 208 -30.47 35.27 43.94
#